data_AF-A0AAN7FJB8-F1
#
_entry.id   AF-A0AAN7FJB8-F1
#
_cell.length_a   1.000
_cell.length_b   1.000
_cell.length_c   1.000
_cell.angle_alpha   90.00
_cell.angle_beta   90.00
_cell.angle_gamma   90.00
#
_symmetry.space_group_name_H-M   'P 1'
#
loop_
_entity.id
_entity.type
_entity.pdbx_description
1 polymer ?
#
loop_
_entity_poly.entity_id
_entity_poly.type
_entity_poly.pdbx_seq_one_letter_code
_entity_poly.pdbx_strand_id
1 'polypeptide(L)'
;MARTFILFLVVILPHNYSVHLQMTLRIVPFLAKFLFFFLLVSVPFPCWSSSNGSILNEKTLAMIKPDGLFGNYTDRIKNVILESGFIIFKEKVVQLDEDSAASFYAEHSMRSFFSSLVKYMTSGPVLVMVLEKENAVADWRTLIGPTDASKAKISHPHSIRALCGLDSEKNCVHGSDSTQSAEREISFFFKEVSTGGLVTEHDEL
;
A
#
# COMPACT_ATOMS: atom_id res chain seq x y z
N MET A 1 -8.14 -64.23 -73.73
CA MET A 1 -9.20 -65.09 -73.15
C MET A 1 -8.82 -65.44 -71.71
N ALA A 2 -9.79 -65.85 -70.88
CA ALA A 2 -9.68 -66.20 -69.44
C ALA A 2 -9.28 -65.02 -68.52
N ARG A 3 -10.17 -64.48 -67.65
CA ARG A 3 -10.71 -65.05 -66.39
C ARG A 3 -9.58 -65.33 -65.39
N THR A 4 -9.26 -64.46 -64.43
CA THR A 4 -10.08 -63.90 -63.34
C THR A 4 -10.58 -64.97 -62.36
N PHE A 5 -9.91 -65.06 -61.21
CA PHE A 5 -10.51 -65.44 -59.93
C PHE A 5 -10.01 -64.47 -58.86
N ILE A 6 -10.93 -63.97 -58.04
CA ILE A 6 -10.69 -63.01 -56.97
C ILE A 6 -10.90 -63.74 -55.65
N LEU A 7 -10.02 -63.54 -54.67
CA LEU A 7 -10.31 -63.88 -53.28
C LEU A 7 -10.08 -62.64 -52.42
N PHE A 8 -11.17 -62.15 -51.82
CA PHE A 8 -11.14 -61.00 -50.91
C PHE A 8 -10.54 -61.43 -49.57
N LEU A 9 -9.65 -60.60 -49.01
CA LEU A 9 -9.46 -60.53 -47.57
C LEU A 9 -9.88 -59.14 -47.09
N VAL A 10 -11.02 -59.09 -46.41
CA VAL A 10 -11.55 -57.85 -45.80
C VAL A 10 -10.91 -57.68 -44.43
N VAL A 11 -10.15 -56.60 -44.25
CA VAL A 11 -9.73 -56.11 -42.93
C VAL A 11 -10.25 -54.69 -42.78
N ILE A 12 -11.26 -54.51 -41.92
CA ILE A 12 -11.85 -53.22 -41.59
C ILE A 12 -11.16 -52.69 -40.34
N LEU A 13 -10.51 -51.52 -40.44
CA LEU A 13 -10.23 -50.63 -39.30
C LEU A 13 -10.39 -49.16 -39.75
N PRO A 14 -10.85 -48.25 -38.87
CA PRO A 14 -11.33 -46.92 -39.29
C PRO A 14 -10.28 -45.80 -39.31
N HIS A 15 -10.56 -44.77 -40.14
CA HIS A 15 -10.14 -43.36 -40.01
C HIS A 15 -10.11 -42.87 -38.54
N ASN A 16 -9.33 -41.87 -38.09
CA ASN A 16 -8.60 -40.76 -38.73
C ASN A 16 -7.48 -40.23 -37.76
N TYR A 17 -6.69 -39.16 -37.95
CA TYR A 17 -6.63 -38.06 -38.95
C TYR A 17 -5.17 -37.50 -39.04
N SER A 18 -4.91 -36.65 -40.05
CA SER A 18 -3.92 -35.56 -40.15
C SER A 18 -2.60 -35.58 -39.34
N VAL A 19 -1.47 -35.64 -40.06
CA VAL A 19 -0.67 -34.44 -40.41
C VAL A 19 0.23 -34.72 -41.62
N HIS A 20 0.22 -33.84 -42.62
CA HIS A 20 1.24 -33.82 -43.66
C HIS A 20 1.27 -32.45 -44.37
N LEU A 21 2.40 -31.74 -44.32
CA LEU A 21 2.97 -31.12 -45.51
C LEU A 21 4.48 -30.94 -45.34
N GLN A 22 5.25 -31.34 -46.35
CA GLN A 22 6.71 -31.30 -46.39
C GLN A 22 7.20 -30.01 -47.05
N MET A 23 8.43 -29.58 -46.77
CA MET A 23 9.44 -29.30 -47.81
C MET A 23 10.86 -29.03 -47.27
N THR A 24 11.66 -30.10 -47.25
CA THR A 24 13.08 -30.21 -47.69
C THR A 24 14.09 -29.04 -47.59
N LEU A 25 15.19 -29.34 -46.86
CA LEU A 25 16.63 -29.10 -47.17
C LEU A 25 17.22 -27.67 -47.28
N ARG A 26 18.14 -27.34 -46.35
CA ARG A 26 19.61 -27.18 -46.55
C ARG A 26 20.29 -26.80 -45.22
N ILE A 27 21.02 -27.71 -44.58
CA ILE A 27 22.50 -27.80 -44.52
C ILE A 27 23.17 -26.59 -43.83
N VAL A 28 23.79 -26.87 -42.67
CA VAL A 28 24.67 -25.97 -41.88
C VAL A 28 26.10 -25.98 -42.45
N PRO A 29 26.94 -24.96 -42.18
CA PRO A 29 28.08 -25.27 -41.30
C PRO A 29 28.55 -24.13 -40.36
N PHE A 30 28.87 -24.55 -39.14
CA PHE A 30 30.13 -24.27 -38.40
C PHE A 30 30.88 -22.92 -38.61
N LEU A 31 30.72 -22.04 -37.62
CA LEU A 31 31.80 -21.37 -36.87
C LEU A 31 33.13 -21.07 -37.60
N ALA A 32 33.32 -19.84 -38.08
CA ALA A 32 34.65 -19.22 -38.19
C ALA A 32 34.60 -17.68 -38.12
N LYS A 33 35.46 -17.12 -37.27
CA LYS A 33 35.69 -15.68 -37.04
C LYS A 33 35.95 -14.90 -38.34
N PHE A 34 35.40 -13.69 -38.44
CA PHE A 34 36.22 -12.56 -38.88
C PHE A 34 35.80 -11.26 -38.19
N LEU A 35 36.77 -10.38 -37.95
CA LEU A 35 36.59 -9.11 -37.27
C LEU A 35 35.64 -8.22 -38.09
N PHE A 36 34.64 -7.61 -37.45
CA PHE A 36 34.13 -6.34 -37.94
C PHE A 36 33.74 -5.39 -36.81
N PHE A 37 34.47 -4.28 -36.74
CA PHE A 37 34.12 -3.02 -36.09
C PHE A 37 33.68 -3.04 -34.61
N PHE A 38 34.70 -2.88 -33.74
CA PHE A 38 34.60 -1.90 -32.66
C PHE A 38 34.29 -0.53 -33.27
N LEU A 39 33.01 -0.15 -33.35
CA LEU A 39 32.62 1.23 -33.61
C LEU A 39 32.26 1.86 -32.27
N LEU A 40 33.10 2.80 -31.84
CA LEU A 40 32.87 3.67 -30.69
C LEU A 40 31.58 4.47 -30.90
N VAL A 41 30.45 3.90 -30.49
CA VAL A 41 29.27 4.70 -30.18
C VAL A 41 29.47 5.24 -28.76
N SER A 42 30.39 6.19 -28.65
CA SER A 42 30.41 7.14 -27.53
C SER A 42 29.20 8.07 -27.66
N VAL A 43 28.00 7.51 -27.50
CA VAL A 43 26.93 8.30 -26.88
C VAL A 43 27.51 8.66 -25.51
N PRO A 44 27.61 9.94 -25.13
CA PRO A 44 27.71 10.22 -23.72
C PRO A 44 26.46 9.60 -23.12
N PHE A 45 26.63 8.57 -22.27
CA PHE A 45 25.60 8.24 -21.31
C PHE A 45 25.18 9.58 -20.71
N PRO A 46 23.90 9.98 -20.79
CA PRO A 46 23.48 11.22 -20.15
C PRO A 46 23.97 11.10 -18.73
N CYS A 47 24.88 11.99 -18.34
CA CYS A 47 25.41 12.00 -16.99
C CYS A 47 24.17 12.21 -16.13
N TRP A 48 23.67 11.12 -15.55
CA TRP A 48 22.52 11.14 -14.68
C TRP A 48 23.02 11.97 -13.52
N SER A 49 22.69 13.26 -13.56
CA SER A 49 22.98 14.17 -12.48
C SER A 49 22.20 13.61 -11.32
N SER A 50 22.91 12.87 -10.46
CA SER A 50 22.38 12.47 -9.18
C SER A 50 22.28 13.76 -8.39
N SER A 51 21.20 14.48 -8.63
CA SER A 51 20.71 15.50 -7.73
C SER A 51 20.45 14.76 -6.43
N ASN A 52 21.45 14.78 -5.55
CA ASN A 52 21.37 14.28 -4.19
C ASN A 52 20.51 15.25 -3.34
N GLY A 53 19.44 15.76 -3.94
CA GLY A 53 18.27 16.23 -3.22
C GLY A 53 17.63 14.96 -2.68
N SER A 54 17.65 14.81 -1.37
CA SER A 54 16.76 13.89 -0.68
C SER A 54 15.35 14.12 -1.23
N ILE A 55 14.77 13.11 -1.89
CA ILE A 55 13.32 13.09 -2.10
C ILE A 55 12.74 13.05 -0.68
N LEU A 56 12.33 14.21 -0.19
CA LEU A 56 11.62 14.34 1.07
C LEU A 56 10.24 13.74 0.83
N ASN A 57 10.15 12.44 1.08
CA ASN A 57 8.89 11.72 1.07
C ASN A 57 7.88 12.47 1.93
N GLU A 58 6.68 12.67 1.39
CA GLU A 58 5.57 13.26 2.12
C GLU A 58 5.25 12.41 3.36
N LYS A 59 4.81 13.08 4.43
CA LYS A 59 4.39 12.43 5.67
C LYS A 59 2.92 12.70 5.94
N THR A 60 2.21 11.68 6.41
CA THR A 60 0.80 11.75 6.78
C THR A 60 0.58 11.16 8.16
N LEU A 61 -0.42 11.66 8.90
CA LEU A 61 -0.89 10.97 10.10
C LEU A 61 -1.80 9.81 9.68
N ALA A 62 -1.51 8.63 10.18
CA ALA A 62 -2.46 7.53 10.23
C ALA A 62 -2.79 7.22 11.69
N MET A 63 -4.04 6.85 11.95
CA MET A 63 -4.44 6.44 13.29
C MET A 63 -5.43 5.29 13.20
N ILE A 64 -5.15 4.20 13.92
CA ILE A 64 -6.13 3.13 14.18
C ILE A 64 -6.91 3.55 15.42
N LYS A 65 -8.24 3.62 15.25
CA LYS A 65 -9.21 4.04 16.26
C LYS A 65 -9.50 2.88 17.25
N PRO A 66 -10.23 3.13 18.37
CA PRO A 66 -10.41 2.10 19.41
C PRO A 66 -11.12 0.84 18.90
N ASP A 67 -12.05 0.97 17.95
CA ASP A 67 -12.71 -0.16 17.27
C ASP A 67 -11.74 -1.04 16.47
N GLY A 68 -10.78 -0.43 15.77
CA GLY A 68 -9.74 -1.14 15.02
C GLY A 68 -8.76 -1.92 15.93
N LEU A 69 -8.43 -1.36 17.10
CA LEU A 69 -7.60 -2.02 18.11
C LEU A 69 -8.33 -3.14 18.83
N PHE A 70 -9.51 -2.87 19.40
CA PHE A 70 -10.30 -3.90 20.09
C PHE A 70 -10.83 -5.00 19.14
N GLY A 71 -10.98 -4.69 17.86
CA GLY A 71 -11.29 -5.67 16.80
C GLY A 71 -10.10 -6.52 16.34
N ASN A 72 -8.91 -6.36 16.93
CA ASN A 72 -7.67 -7.03 16.54
C ASN A 72 -7.26 -6.83 15.06
N TYR A 73 -7.58 -5.67 14.47
CA TYR A 73 -7.23 -5.37 13.08
C TYR A 73 -5.83 -4.78 12.90
N THR A 74 -5.14 -4.40 13.98
CA THR A 74 -3.83 -3.72 13.98
C THR A 74 -2.82 -4.33 13.01
N ASP A 75 -2.48 -5.62 13.15
CA ASP A 75 -1.46 -6.27 12.34
C ASP A 75 -1.88 -6.33 10.86
N ARG A 76 -3.16 -6.60 10.60
CA ARG A 76 -3.70 -6.63 9.24
C ARG A 76 -3.66 -5.25 8.56
N ILE A 77 -3.92 -4.18 9.30
CA ILE A 77 -3.81 -2.81 8.82
C ILE A 77 -2.34 -2.45 8.55
N LYS A 78 -1.43 -2.79 9.46
CA LYS A 78 0.02 -2.55 9.27
C LYS A 78 0.57 -3.32 8.07
N ASN A 79 0.15 -4.57 7.85
CA ASN A 79 0.52 -5.33 6.66
C ASN A 79 0.04 -4.63 5.37
N VAL A 80 -1.23 -4.21 5.30
CA VAL A 80 -1.78 -3.48 4.14
C VAL A 80 -1.04 -2.15 3.89
N ILE A 81 -0.62 -1.44 4.94
CA ILE A 81 0.21 -0.22 4.85
C ILE A 81 1.56 -0.54 4.20
N LEU A 82 2.26 -1.56 4.69
CA LEU A 82 3.58 -1.96 4.18
C LEU A 82 3.51 -2.50 2.74
N GLU A 83 2.53 -3.34 2.43
CA GLU A 83 2.25 -3.87 1.08
C GLU A 83 1.91 -2.75 0.09
N SER A 84 1.33 -1.64 0.56
CA SER A 84 1.02 -0.45 -0.26
C SER A 84 2.21 0.50 -0.44
N GLY A 85 3.41 0.10 -0.01
CA GLY A 85 4.66 0.84 -0.20
C GLY A 85 4.84 2.04 0.72
N PHE A 86 4.18 2.07 1.88
CA PHE A 86 4.43 3.06 2.93
C PHE A 86 5.53 2.59 3.89
N ILE A 87 6.29 3.55 4.40
CA ILE A 87 7.18 3.35 5.55
C ILE A 87 6.44 3.81 6.82
N ILE A 88 6.40 2.98 7.87
CA ILE A 88 5.94 3.39 9.20
C ILE A 88 7.12 4.05 9.91
N PHE A 89 7.19 5.38 9.90
CA PHE A 89 8.34 6.16 10.36
C PHE A 89 8.43 6.29 11.88
N LYS A 90 7.29 6.51 12.54
CA LYS A 90 7.12 6.51 14.02
C LYS A 90 5.73 5.94 14.32
N GLU A 91 5.58 5.27 15.46
CA GLU A 91 4.26 4.90 16.00
C GLU A 91 4.23 4.98 17.52
N LYS A 92 3.04 5.20 18.10
CA LYS A 92 2.79 5.07 19.54
C LYS A 92 1.32 4.78 19.84
N VAL A 93 1.08 4.02 20.91
CA VAL A 93 -0.26 3.89 21.49
C VAL A 93 -0.51 5.07 22.43
N VAL A 94 -1.70 5.67 22.35
CA VAL A 94 -2.12 6.82 23.18
C VAL A 94 -3.54 6.57 23.68
N GLN A 95 -3.78 6.82 24.97
CA GLN A 95 -5.13 7.01 25.49
C GLN A 95 -5.42 8.51 25.48
N LEU A 96 -6.44 8.95 24.76
CA LEU A 96 -6.88 10.35 24.76
C LEU A 96 -7.82 10.60 25.94
N ASP A 97 -7.68 11.75 26.58
CA ASP A 97 -8.71 12.37 27.43
C ASP A 97 -9.63 13.27 26.58
N GLU A 98 -10.70 13.77 27.20
CA GLU A 98 -11.73 14.57 26.50
C GLU A 98 -11.15 15.87 25.95
N ASP A 99 -10.28 16.56 26.71
CA ASP A 99 -9.65 17.82 26.29
C ASP A 99 -8.70 17.62 25.08
N SER A 100 -7.89 16.55 25.09
CA SER A 100 -6.99 16.20 23.99
C SER A 100 -7.76 15.77 22.75
N ALA A 101 -8.80 14.96 22.90
CA ALA A 101 -9.66 14.54 21.79
C ALA A 101 -10.45 15.72 21.20
N ALA A 102 -11.00 16.61 22.04
CA ALA A 102 -11.68 17.82 21.60
C ALA A 102 -10.73 18.79 20.90
N SER A 103 -9.49 18.94 21.39
CA SER A 103 -8.46 19.76 20.78
C SER A 103 -8.02 19.22 19.42
N PHE A 104 -7.82 17.90 19.30
CA PHE A 104 -7.45 17.25 18.04
C PHE A 104 -8.55 17.39 16.96
N TYR A 105 -9.83 17.28 17.35
CA TYR A 105 -10.96 17.43 16.44
C TYR A 105 -11.59 18.84 16.41
N ALA A 106 -10.87 19.88 16.87
CA ALA A 106 -11.43 21.23 17.05
C ALA A 106 -12.05 21.84 15.78
N GLU A 107 -11.56 21.48 14.59
CA GLU A 107 -12.11 21.88 13.28
C GLU A 107 -13.53 21.33 13.03
N HIS A 108 -13.99 20.38 13.85
CA HIS A 108 -15.32 19.79 13.80
C HIS A 108 -16.20 20.24 14.99
N SER A 109 -15.73 21.13 15.87
CA SER A 109 -16.46 21.61 17.06
C SER A 109 -17.88 22.10 16.81
N MET A 110 -18.14 22.75 15.67
CA MET A 110 -19.48 23.22 15.27
C MET A 110 -20.37 22.14 14.62
N ARG A 111 -19.91 20.89 14.51
CA ARG A 111 -20.68 19.78 13.92
C ARG A 111 -21.49 19.07 14.99
N SER A 112 -22.73 18.70 14.67
CA SER A 112 -23.64 17.99 15.59
C SER A 112 -23.11 16.66 16.11
N PHE A 113 -22.17 16.01 15.39
CA PHE A 113 -21.54 14.77 15.80
C PHE A 113 -20.31 14.94 16.72
N PHE A 114 -19.84 16.17 16.98
CA PHE A 114 -18.57 16.42 17.67
C PHE A 114 -18.49 15.77 19.06
N SER A 115 -19.53 15.93 19.89
CA SER A 115 -19.56 15.33 21.23
C SER A 115 -19.53 13.79 21.20
N SER A 116 -20.19 13.18 20.20
CA SER A 116 -20.16 11.73 19.99
C SER A 116 -18.77 11.26 19.57
N LEU A 117 -18.14 11.99 18.63
CA LEU A 117 -16.78 11.73 18.16
C LEU A 117 -15.76 11.82 19.30
N VAL A 118 -15.80 12.86 20.14
CA VAL A 118 -14.92 12.99 21.32
C VAL A 118 -15.10 11.80 22.25
N LYS A 119 -16.35 11.49 22.66
CA LYS A 119 -16.67 10.37 23.55
C LYS A 119 -16.25 9.01 23.00
N TYR A 120 -16.34 8.81 21.69
CA TYR A 120 -15.88 7.60 21.03
C TYR A 120 -14.35 7.51 21.03
N MET A 121 -13.67 8.61 20.74
CA MET A 121 -12.19 8.64 20.66
C MET A 121 -11.51 8.59 22.03
N THR A 122 -12.24 8.88 23.13
CA THR A 122 -11.79 8.62 24.51
C THR A 122 -12.21 7.25 25.05
N SER A 123 -13.05 6.48 24.34
CA SER A 123 -13.56 5.19 24.84
C SER A 123 -12.52 4.06 24.92
N GLY A 124 -11.31 4.29 24.42
CA GLY A 124 -10.19 3.36 24.48
C GLY A 124 -8.94 3.93 23.81
N PRO A 125 -7.85 3.16 23.76
CA PRO A 125 -6.60 3.62 23.19
C PRO A 125 -6.66 3.70 21.66
N VAL A 126 -5.79 4.52 21.09
CA VAL A 126 -5.54 4.65 19.65
C VAL A 126 -4.07 4.35 19.34
N LEU A 127 -3.80 3.78 18.17
CA LEU A 127 -2.44 3.60 17.65
C LEU A 127 -2.22 4.69 16.61
N VAL A 128 -1.36 5.65 16.93
CA VAL A 128 -1.00 6.76 16.07
C VAL A 128 0.30 6.42 15.34
N MET A 129 0.33 6.60 14.03
CA MET A 129 1.47 6.33 13.15
C MET A 129 1.78 7.57 12.30
N VAL A 130 3.06 7.83 12.08
CA VAL A 130 3.55 8.69 11.00
C VAL A 130 3.91 7.80 9.83
N LEU A 131 3.17 7.92 8.72
CA LEU A 131 3.48 7.19 7.49
C LEU A 131 4.26 8.08 6.53
N GLU A 132 5.19 7.50 5.79
CA GLU A 132 6.07 8.19 4.85
C GLU A 132 6.04 7.51 3.47
N LYS A 133 5.81 8.31 2.41
CA LYS A 133 5.75 7.91 0.99
C LYS A 133 5.74 9.17 0.10
N GLU A 134 6.14 9.08 -1.18
CA GLU A 134 6.16 10.24 -2.11
C GLU A 134 4.84 11.05 -2.16
N ASN A 135 3.69 10.37 -2.15
CA ASN A 135 2.34 10.99 -2.14
C ASN A 135 1.50 10.50 -0.95
N ALA A 136 2.11 10.44 0.24
CA ALA A 136 1.57 9.76 1.42
C ALA A 136 0.13 10.14 1.82
N VAL A 137 -0.24 11.43 1.79
CA VAL A 137 -1.58 11.90 2.18
C VAL A 137 -2.63 11.40 1.18
N ALA A 138 -2.39 11.59 -0.11
CA ALA A 138 -3.33 11.19 -1.17
C ALA A 138 -3.48 9.67 -1.25
N ASP A 139 -2.37 8.94 -1.19
CA ASP A 139 -2.36 7.48 -1.21
C ASP A 139 -3.02 6.90 0.04
N TRP A 140 -2.79 7.48 1.23
CA TRP A 140 -3.38 6.98 2.48
C TRP A 140 -4.90 7.16 2.47
N ARG A 141 -5.38 8.32 2.02
CA ARG A 141 -6.82 8.57 1.82
C ARG A 141 -7.46 7.59 0.83
N THR A 142 -6.74 7.25 -0.23
CA THR A 142 -7.18 6.26 -1.23
C THR A 142 -7.25 4.86 -0.61
N LEU A 143 -6.23 4.46 0.16
CA LEU A 143 -6.12 3.15 0.81
C LEU A 143 -7.17 2.93 1.92
N ILE A 144 -7.49 3.96 2.71
CA ILE A 144 -8.54 3.87 3.74
C ILE A 144 -9.95 3.93 3.15
N GLY A 145 -10.15 4.60 2.01
CA GLY A 145 -11.43 4.70 1.32
C GLY A 145 -12.46 5.65 1.99
N PRO A 146 -13.73 5.64 1.52
CA PRO A 146 -14.77 6.56 1.96
C PRO A 146 -15.02 6.54 3.48
N THR A 147 -15.27 7.71 4.09
CA THR A 147 -15.48 7.87 5.55
C THR A 147 -16.60 7.00 6.11
N ASP A 148 -17.66 6.76 5.34
CA ASP A 148 -18.75 5.84 5.67
C ASP A 148 -18.36 4.42 5.28
N ALA A 149 -18.10 3.56 6.28
CA ALA A 149 -17.67 2.18 6.06
C ALA A 149 -18.72 1.33 5.32
N SER A 150 -20.01 1.63 5.46
CA SER A 150 -21.06 0.92 4.71
C SER A 150 -21.01 1.27 3.22
N LYS A 151 -20.71 2.53 2.87
CA LYS A 151 -20.42 2.92 1.48
C LYS A 151 -19.08 2.38 0.98
N ALA A 152 -18.06 2.31 1.84
CA ALA A 152 -16.75 1.75 1.49
C ALA A 152 -16.87 0.27 1.09
N LYS A 153 -17.62 -0.54 1.84
CA LYS A 153 -17.87 -1.97 1.51
C LYS A 153 -18.45 -2.22 0.12
N ILE A 154 -19.24 -1.27 -0.40
CA ILE A 154 -19.88 -1.36 -1.71
C ILE A 154 -18.98 -0.81 -2.83
N SER A 155 -18.37 0.36 -2.60
CA SER A 155 -17.65 1.11 -3.64
C SER A 155 -16.15 0.84 -3.71
N HIS A 156 -15.53 0.50 -2.57
CA HIS A 156 -14.10 0.30 -2.40
C HIS A 156 -13.85 -0.93 -1.52
N PRO A 157 -14.28 -2.15 -1.94
CA PRO A 157 -14.30 -3.35 -1.08
C PRO A 157 -12.92 -3.79 -0.56
N HIS A 158 -11.83 -3.33 -1.18
CA HIS A 158 -10.45 -3.59 -0.76
C HIS A 158 -9.86 -2.51 0.18
N SER A 159 -10.61 -1.45 0.49
CA SER A 159 -10.16 -0.38 1.39
C SER A 159 -10.18 -0.80 2.86
N ILE A 160 -9.37 -0.15 3.69
CA ILE A 160 -9.30 -0.46 5.13
C ILE A 160 -10.65 -0.22 5.83
N ARG A 161 -11.40 0.81 5.43
CA ARG A 161 -12.76 1.05 5.99
C ARG A 161 -13.77 -0.01 5.57
N ALA A 162 -13.63 -0.60 4.38
CA ALA A 162 -14.44 -1.75 4.00
C ALA A 162 -14.11 -3.01 4.83
N LEU A 163 -12.83 -3.19 5.15
CA LEU A 163 -12.30 -4.32 5.92
C LEU A 163 -12.77 -4.34 7.40
N CYS A 164 -12.65 -3.23 8.12
CA CYS A 164 -12.86 -3.21 9.58
C CYS A 164 -13.86 -2.17 10.09
N GLY A 165 -14.30 -1.22 9.25
CA GLY A 165 -15.29 -0.22 9.68
C GLY A 165 -16.70 -0.79 9.78
N LEU A 166 -17.50 -0.23 10.68
CA LEU A 166 -18.92 -0.53 10.88
C LEU A 166 -19.81 0.53 10.18
N ASP A 167 -19.59 1.80 10.50
CA ASP A 167 -20.42 2.94 10.06
C ASP A 167 -19.55 4.19 9.72
N SER A 168 -20.10 5.40 9.84
CA SER A 168 -19.39 6.67 9.55
C SER A 168 -18.56 7.22 10.72
N GLU A 169 -18.86 6.84 11.96
CA GLU A 169 -18.11 7.22 13.17
C GLU A 169 -17.08 6.12 13.47
N LYS A 170 -17.57 4.88 13.64
CA LYS A 170 -16.80 3.65 13.84
C LYS A 170 -16.30 3.11 12.52
N ASN A 171 -15.39 3.86 11.92
CA ASN A 171 -14.77 3.55 10.63
C ASN A 171 -13.32 3.08 10.76
N CYS A 172 -12.90 2.54 11.92
CA CYS A 172 -11.61 1.87 12.15
C CYS A 172 -10.33 2.72 12.04
N VAL A 173 -10.27 3.70 11.12
CA VAL A 173 -9.06 4.49 10.83
C VAL A 173 -9.34 5.96 10.51
N HIS A 174 -8.43 6.82 10.97
CA HIS A 174 -8.29 8.24 10.61
C HIS A 174 -7.06 8.45 9.70
N GLY A 175 -7.14 9.48 8.86
CA GLY A 175 -6.05 9.94 8.01
C GLY A 175 -6.24 11.41 7.65
N SER A 176 -5.16 12.17 7.66
CA SER A 176 -5.15 13.60 7.37
C SER A 176 -5.76 13.91 5.99
N ASP A 177 -6.32 15.11 5.81
CA ASP A 177 -6.99 15.51 4.57
C ASP A 177 -6.12 16.28 3.56
N SER A 178 -5.01 16.82 4.05
CA SER A 178 -4.07 17.69 3.34
C SER A 178 -2.70 17.62 4.00
N THR A 179 -1.65 18.09 3.33
CA THR A 179 -0.29 18.18 3.90
C THR A 179 -0.25 19.09 5.11
N GLN A 180 -0.96 20.23 5.07
CA GLN A 180 -1.03 21.15 6.19
C GLN A 180 -1.70 20.49 7.41
N SER A 181 -2.76 19.71 7.20
CA SER A 181 -3.39 18.95 8.30
C SER A 181 -2.46 17.86 8.82
N ALA A 182 -1.77 17.13 7.94
CA ALA A 182 -0.76 16.15 8.36
C ALA A 182 0.34 16.78 9.24
N GLU A 183 0.88 17.94 8.87
CA GLU A 183 1.88 18.65 9.68
C GLU A 183 1.34 19.05 11.08
N ARG A 184 0.11 19.58 11.15
CA ARG A 184 -0.55 19.92 12.42
C ARG A 184 -0.79 18.67 13.28
N GLU A 185 -1.36 17.62 12.69
CA GLU A 185 -1.71 16.36 13.33
C GLU A 185 -0.48 15.60 13.83
N ILE A 186 0.59 15.51 13.02
CA ILE A 186 1.87 14.90 13.41
C ILE A 186 2.50 15.71 14.55
N SER A 187 2.47 17.05 14.48
CA SER A 187 2.99 17.91 15.54
C SER A 187 2.21 17.75 16.85
N PHE A 188 0.88 17.59 16.80
CA PHE A 188 0.05 17.35 17.97
C PHE A 188 0.49 16.09 18.74
N PHE A 189 0.82 15.00 18.03
CA PHE A 189 1.21 13.74 18.66
C PHE A 189 2.71 13.57 18.91
N PHE A 190 3.59 14.06 18.03
CA PHE A 190 5.01 13.69 18.02
C PHE A 190 5.98 14.88 18.21
N LYS A 191 5.49 16.05 18.63
CA LYS A 191 6.36 17.12 19.10
C LYS A 191 7.11 16.64 20.34
N GLU A 192 8.42 16.51 20.22
CA GLU A 192 9.33 16.18 21.32
C GLU A 192 9.11 17.24 22.43
N VAL A 193 8.52 16.85 23.55
CA VAL A 193 8.58 17.66 24.77
C VAL A 193 10.00 17.51 25.29
N SER A 194 10.86 18.45 24.92
CA SER A 194 12.19 18.57 25.49
C SER A 194 12.05 18.92 26.97
N THR A 195 11.87 17.91 27.81
CA THR A 195 11.94 18.02 29.27
C THR A 195 13.35 18.48 29.61
N GLY A 196 13.49 19.78 29.86
CA GLY A 196 14.71 20.35 30.42
C GLY A 196 15.08 19.58 31.68
N GLY A 197 16.33 19.15 31.78
CA GLY A 197 16.78 18.33 32.89
C GLY A 197 16.57 19.07 34.21
N LEU A 198 15.73 18.51 35.08
CA LEU A 198 15.81 18.78 36.51
C LEU A 198 17.10 18.13 37.01
N VAL A 199 18.20 18.86 36.88
CA VAL A 199 19.38 18.64 37.72
C VAL A 199 18.95 19.05 39.12
N THR A 200 18.56 18.06 39.92
CA THR A 200 18.50 18.23 41.37
C THR A 200 19.93 18.30 41.85
N GLU A 201 20.47 19.51 41.97
CA GLU A 201 21.59 19.76 42.87
C GLU A 201 21.13 19.35 44.27
N HIS A 202 21.65 18.20 44.73
CA HIS A 202 21.58 17.83 46.13
C HIS A 202 22.66 18.63 46.86
N ASP A 203 22.27 19.80 47.38
CA ASP A 203 23.09 20.53 48.34
C ASP A 203 23.38 19.65 49.57
N GLU A 204 24.64 19.60 49.97
CA GLU A 204 25.10 18.86 51.16
C GLU A 204 24.72 19.57 52.45
N LEU A 205 24.14 18.82 53.42
CA LEU A 205 24.30 19.01 54.88
C LEU A 205 24.17 17.67 55.62
#